data_AF-A0A961QD95-F1
#
_entry.id   AF-A0A961QD95-F1
#
_cell.length_a   1.000
_cell.length_b   1.000
_cell.length_c   1.000
_cell.angle_alpha   90.00
_cell.angle_beta   90.00
_cell.angle_gamma   90.00
#
_symmetry.space_group_name_H-M   'P 1'
#
loop_
_entity.id
_entity.type
_entity.pdbx_description
1 polymer ?
#
loop_
_entity_poly.entity_id
_entity_poly.type
_entity_poly.pdbx_seq_one_letter_code
_entity_poly.pdbx_strand_id
1 'polypeptide(L)' 'QGAFRDETDRFARGDVEIADEALVHTPTAEEGDPCICLAVTDAPLRFNSLIPRMLQPFLKI' A
#
# COMPACT_ATOMS: atom_id res chain seq x y z
N GLN A 1 -1.04 16.55 5.88
CA GLN A 1 -1.47 16.92 4.52
C GLN A 1 -0.93 15.86 3.59
N GLY A 2 -1.58 15.66 2.43
CA GLY A 2 -1.49 14.44 1.63
C GLY A 2 -2.50 13.37 2.09
N ALA A 3 -2.91 12.54 1.14
CA ALA A 3 -3.80 11.40 1.33
C ALA A 3 -3.55 10.35 0.24
N PHE A 4 -3.96 9.12 0.47
CA PHE A 4 -4.04 8.09 -0.57
C PHE A 4 -5.45 7.50 -0.62
N ARG A 5 -5.77 6.88 -1.73
CA ARG A 5 -6.97 6.07 -1.91
C ARG A 5 -6.57 4.66 -2.33
N ASP A 6 -7.37 3.71 -1.91
CA ASP A 6 -7.33 2.36 -2.41
C ASP A 6 -8.77 1.91 -2.74
N GLU A 7 -8.96 0.61 -2.93
CA GLU A 7 -10.23 -0.01 -3.24
C GLU A 7 -11.24 0.04 -2.07
N THR A 8 -10.79 0.38 -0.86
CA THR A 8 -11.60 0.39 0.36
C THR A 8 -12.05 1.79 0.75
N ASP A 9 -11.12 2.76 0.83
CA ASP A 9 -11.44 4.11 1.30
C ASP A 9 -10.36 5.15 0.88
N ARG A 10 -10.51 6.36 1.41
CA ARG A 10 -9.53 7.44 1.36
C ARG A 10 -8.95 7.67 2.75
N PHE A 11 -7.63 7.60 2.84
CA PHE A 11 -6.89 7.77 4.08
C PHE A 11 -6.08 9.07 4.05
N ALA A 12 -6.37 9.96 4.98
CA ALA A 12 -5.65 11.21 5.17
C ALA A 12 -4.79 11.16 6.43
N ARG A 13 -4.14 12.27 6.75
CA ARG A 13 -3.30 12.38 7.95
C ARG A 13 -4.10 12.05 9.21
N GLY A 14 -3.66 11.00 9.91
CA GLY A 14 -4.24 10.56 11.18
C GLY A 14 -5.14 9.34 11.05
N ASP A 15 -5.54 8.99 9.83
CA ASP A 15 -6.31 7.77 9.57
C ASP A 15 -5.38 6.55 9.59
N VAL A 16 -5.96 5.39 9.91
CA VAL A 16 -5.25 4.10 9.99
C VAL A 16 -5.99 3.09 9.15
N GLU A 17 -5.25 2.44 8.25
CA GLU A 17 -5.72 1.29 7.49
C GLU A 17 -5.27 0.00 8.17
N ILE A 18 -6.15 -1.00 8.21
CA ILE A 18 -5.82 -2.36 8.66
C ILE A 18 -6.18 -3.31 7.51
N ALA A 19 -5.15 -3.97 6.98
CA ALA A 19 -5.27 -4.93 5.89
C ALA A 19 -4.78 -6.31 6.36
N ASP A 20 -5.45 -7.36 5.91
CA ASP A 20 -5.02 -8.75 6.10
C ASP A 20 -4.72 -9.42 4.74
N GLU A 21 -4.38 -10.70 4.77
CA GLU A 21 -4.03 -11.48 3.58
C GLU A 21 -5.14 -11.56 2.52
N ALA A 22 -6.40 -11.29 2.89
CA ALA A 22 -7.53 -11.33 1.97
C ALA A 22 -7.72 -10.00 1.22
N LEU A 23 -7.13 -8.90 1.69
CA LEU A 23 -7.24 -7.61 1.01
C LEU A 23 -6.22 -7.51 -0.13
N VAL A 24 -6.75 -7.39 -1.35
CA VAL A 24 -5.97 -7.07 -2.54
C VAL A 24 -6.27 -5.64 -2.92
N HIS A 25 -5.27 -4.76 -2.76
CA HIS A 25 -5.43 -3.34 -3.00
C HIS A 25 -4.20 -2.69 -3.64
N THR A 26 -4.39 -1.50 -4.23
CA THR A 26 -3.35 -0.70 -4.87
C THR A 26 -3.39 0.73 -4.32
N PRO A 27 -2.70 0.99 -3.19
CA PRO A 27 -2.66 2.32 -2.59
C PRO A 27 -2.08 3.35 -3.57
N THR A 28 -2.89 4.35 -3.91
CA THR A 28 -2.53 5.41 -4.85
C THR A 28 -2.59 6.76 -4.15
N ALA A 29 -1.46 7.47 -4.10
CA ALA A 29 -1.41 8.82 -3.56
C ALA A 29 -2.32 9.76 -4.37
N GLU A 30 -3.14 10.56 -3.68
CA GLU A 30 -3.94 11.59 -4.34
C GLU A 30 -3.06 12.73 -4.87
N GLU A 31 -3.59 13.50 -5.82
CA GLU A 31 -2.94 14.71 -6.30
C GLU A 31 -2.82 15.77 -5.18
N GLY A 32 -1.81 16.63 -5.29
CA GLY A 32 -1.57 17.74 -4.36
C GLY A 32 -0.35 17.52 -3.49
N ASP A 33 -0.53 17.64 -2.17
CA ASP A 33 0.57 17.55 -1.21
C ASP A 33 1.12 16.13 -1.10
N PRO A 34 2.44 15.96 -0.85
CA PRO A 34 3.05 14.65 -0.66
C PRO A 34 2.33 13.80 0.38
N CYS A 35 1.97 12.58 0.00
CA CYS A 35 1.46 11.56 0.92
C CYS A 35 2.64 10.76 1.48
N ILE A 36 2.84 10.80 2.80
CA ILE A 36 3.88 10.04 3.50
C ILE A 36 3.18 9.07 4.45
N CYS A 37 3.33 7.78 4.19
CA CYS A 37 2.74 6.70 4.98
C CYS A 37 3.80 5.93 5.76
N LEU A 38 3.48 5.56 7.00
CA LEU A 38 4.22 4.54 7.73
C LEU A 38 3.48 3.22 7.55
N ALA A 39 4.08 2.30 6.80
CA ALA A 39 3.56 0.94 6.66
C ALA A 39 4.32 0.00 7.60
N VAL A 40 3.58 -0.87 8.29
CA VAL A 40 4.13 -1.93 9.15
C VAL A 40 3.50 -3.24 8.69
N THR A 41 4.33 -4.23 8.40
CA THR A 41 3.90 -5.57 7.99
C THR A 41 4.52 -6.61 8.92
N ASP A 42 3.78 -7.69 9.18
CA ASP A 42 4.25 -8.86 9.92
C ASP A 42 4.93 -9.90 9.02
N ALA A 43 4.64 -9.85 7.71
CA ALA A 43 5.24 -10.68 6.67
C ALA A 43 5.57 -9.87 5.39
N PRO A 44 6.43 -10.40 4.49
CA PRO A 44 6.69 -9.77 3.19
C PRO A 44 5.43 -9.64 2.35
N LEU A 45 5.33 -8.55 1.58
CA LEU A 45 4.20 -8.34 0.67
C LEU A 45 4.15 -9.42 -0.42
N ARG A 46 2.95 -9.75 -0.91
CA ARG A 46 2.72 -10.69 -2.00
C ARG A 46 2.05 -9.99 -3.18
N PHE A 47 2.78 -9.83 -4.27
CA PHE A 47 2.23 -9.25 -5.49
C PHE A 47 1.49 -10.32 -6.32
N ASN A 48 0.29 -9.98 -6.78
CA ASN A 48 -0.55 -10.88 -7.58
C ASN A 48 -0.17 -10.90 -9.07
N SER A 49 0.48 -9.84 -9.55
CA SER A 49 0.91 -9.73 -10.95
C SER A 49 2.22 -10.50 -11.20
N LEU A 50 2.33 -11.15 -12.37
CA LEU A 50 3.44 -12.03 -12.71
C LEU A 50 4.81 -11.33 -12.70
N ILE A 51 4.90 -10.16 -13.31
CA ILE A 51 6.17 -9.42 -13.43
C ILE A 51 6.65 -8.93 -12.05
N PRO A 52 5.85 -8.22 -11.22
CA PRO A 52 6.25 -7.85 -9.88
C PRO A 52 6.63 -9.05 -9.00
N ARG A 53 5.88 -10.15 -9.09
CA ARG A 53 6.15 -11.38 -8.32
C ARG A 53 7.51 -12.00 -8.67
N MET A 54 7.92 -11.94 -9.93
CA MET A 54 9.26 -12.38 -10.36
C MET A 54 10.38 -11.48 -9.81
N LEU A 55 10.10 -10.19 -9.62
CA LEU A 55 11.08 -9.22 -9.09
C LEU A 55 11.14 -9.22 -7.55
N GLN A 56 10.15 -9.77 -6.85
CA GLN A 56 10.09 -9.79 -5.37
C GLN A 56 11.35 -10.29 -4.67
N PRO A 57 12.06 -11.35 -5.12
CA PRO A 57 13.29 -11.79 -4.46
C PRO A 57 14.40 -10.72 -4.41
N PHE A 58 14.32 -9.71 -5.28
CA PHE A 58 15.26 -8.60 -5.38
C PHE A 58 14.75 -7.32 -4.70
N LEU A 59 13.42 -7.20 -4.53
CA LEU A 59 12.76 -6.08 -3.86
C LEU A 59 12.58 -6.45 -2.38
N LYS A 60 13.39 -5.86 -1.49
CA LYS A 60 13.31 -6.11 -0.04
C LYS A 60 12.18 -5.29 0.60
N ILE A 61 10.93 -5.62 0.28
CA ILE A 61 9.72 -4.96 0.77
C ILE A 61 8.74 -6.00 1.30
#